data_AF-A0A7I7W744-F1
#
_entry.id   AF-A0A7I7W744-F1
#
_cell.length_a   1.000
_cell.length_b   1.000
_cell.length_c   1.000
_cell.angle_alpha   90.00
_cell.angle_beta   90.00
_cell.angle_gamma   90.00
#
_symmetry.space_group_name_H-M   'P 1'
#
loop_
_entity.id
_entity.type
_entity.pdbx_description
1 polymer ?
#
loop_
_entity_poly.entity_id
_entity_poly.type
_entity_poly.pdbx_seq_one_letter_code
_entity_poly.pdbx_strand_id
1 'polypeptide(L)'
;MAKTSKSLIDLIELAATRHGGASGRRLAELAQRAGHDISHATLNRLRQGTYATRPSDASIRAIAYLADVSENVAFAAAAVTAPAAAVYQPPAEAQRMTTRQRKALDELIRAFAADDKPAPAAGVDFGRLLAARERLTTALTAGGERVAAERLAEAAWEAVAGIDEVIDALFAAASDQDPTGGESLSDFTGLSTKHPARAVG
;
A
#
# COMPACT_ATOMS: atom_id res chain seq x y z
N MET A 1 -13.35 -9.88 5.84
CA MET A 1 -13.12 -9.30 4.49
C MET A 1 -11.73 -8.69 4.51
N ALA A 2 -10.78 -9.31 3.81
CA ALA A 2 -9.35 -8.97 3.86
C ALA A 2 -9.07 -7.59 3.24
N LYS A 3 -8.14 -6.83 3.84
CA LYS A 3 -7.73 -5.48 3.43
C LYS A 3 -7.09 -5.57 2.04
N THR A 4 -7.92 -5.38 1.01
CA THR A 4 -7.55 -5.49 -0.40
C THR A 4 -6.51 -4.40 -0.69
N SER A 5 -5.35 -4.78 -1.24
CA SER A 5 -4.46 -3.82 -1.88
C SER A 5 -5.28 -3.03 -2.90
N LYS A 6 -5.56 -1.76 -2.61
CA LYS A 6 -6.40 -0.92 -3.47
C LYS A 6 -5.76 -0.85 -4.85
N SER A 7 -6.54 -1.07 -5.90
CA SER A 7 -6.08 -0.84 -7.27
C SER A 7 -5.98 0.68 -7.55
N LEU A 8 -5.28 1.09 -8.60
CA LEU A 8 -5.31 2.49 -9.04
C LEU A 8 -6.73 2.97 -9.36
N ILE A 9 -7.61 2.08 -9.81
CA ILE A 9 -9.03 2.39 -10.04
C ILE A 9 -9.69 2.78 -8.71
N ASP A 10 -9.49 1.98 -7.66
CA ASP A 10 -10.05 2.25 -6.33
C ASP A 10 -9.52 3.56 -5.75
N LEU A 11 -8.24 3.89 -5.97
CA LEU A 11 -7.68 5.16 -5.54
C LEU A 11 -8.28 6.36 -6.30
N ILE A 12 -8.56 6.21 -7.59
CA ILE A 12 -9.22 7.26 -8.37
C ILE A 12 -10.69 7.44 -7.94
N GLU A 13 -11.39 6.36 -7.63
CA GLU A 13 -12.75 6.44 -7.07
C GLU A 13 -12.74 7.07 -5.67
N LEU A 14 -11.79 6.70 -4.82
CA LEU A 14 -11.58 7.34 -3.52
C LEU A 14 -11.34 8.85 -3.66
N ALA A 15 -10.49 9.25 -4.60
CA ALA A 15 -10.27 10.65 -4.92
C ALA A 15 -11.57 11.32 -5.39
N ALA A 16 -12.36 10.69 -6.27
CA ALA A 16 -13.63 11.23 -6.73
C ALA A 16 -14.59 11.45 -5.56
N THR A 17 -14.76 10.47 -4.66
CA THR A 17 -15.59 10.58 -3.45
C THR A 17 -15.11 11.73 -2.56
N ARG A 18 -13.81 11.82 -2.28
CA ARG A 18 -13.22 12.88 -1.46
C ARG A 18 -13.47 14.29 -2.02
N HIS A 19 -13.47 14.43 -3.33
CA HIS A 19 -13.72 15.70 -4.02
C HIS A 19 -15.18 15.87 -4.46
N GLY A 20 -16.13 15.24 -3.76
CA GLY A 20 -17.58 15.45 -3.97
C GLY A 20 -18.14 14.82 -5.25
N GLY A 21 -17.62 13.66 -5.65
CA GLY A 21 -17.98 13.00 -6.91
C GLY A 21 -17.35 13.65 -8.14
N ALA A 22 -16.19 14.29 -7.97
CA ALA A 22 -15.53 15.02 -9.05
C ALA A 22 -15.30 14.15 -10.30
N SER A 23 -15.57 14.72 -11.47
CA SER A 23 -15.23 14.09 -12.75
C SER A 23 -13.71 14.02 -12.94
N GLY A 24 -13.23 13.13 -13.81
CA GLY A 24 -11.79 13.02 -14.05
C GLY A 24 -11.13 14.28 -14.60
N ARG A 25 -11.90 15.14 -15.30
CA ARG A 25 -11.44 16.48 -15.67
C ARG A 25 -11.18 17.35 -14.45
N ARG A 26 -12.14 17.39 -13.52
CA ARG A 26 -12.03 18.20 -12.31
C ARG A 26 -10.91 17.72 -11.39
N LEU A 27 -10.73 16.41 -11.28
CA LEU A 27 -9.61 15.80 -10.54
C LEU A 27 -8.25 16.18 -11.15
N ALA A 28 -8.11 16.14 -12.48
CA ALA A 28 -6.88 16.57 -13.14
C ALA A 28 -6.57 18.07 -12.89
N GLU A 29 -7.58 18.95 -12.95
CA GLU A 29 -7.40 20.37 -12.60
C GLU A 29 -6.97 20.59 -11.15
N LEU A 30 -7.48 19.78 -10.21
CA LEU A 30 -7.09 19.82 -8.81
C LEU A 30 -5.62 19.40 -8.62
N ALA A 31 -5.20 18.32 -9.29
CA ALA A 31 -3.82 17.85 -9.25
C ALA A 31 -2.85 18.87 -9.87
N GLN A 32 -3.18 19.41 -11.04
CA GLN A 32 -2.37 20.42 -11.74
C GLN A 32 -2.19 21.70 -10.93
N ARG A 33 -3.25 22.19 -10.27
CA ARG A 33 -3.15 23.34 -9.36
C ARG A 33 -2.23 23.10 -8.16
N ALA A 34 -2.07 21.84 -7.76
CA ALA A 34 -1.13 21.43 -6.72
C ALA A 34 0.28 21.12 -7.25
N GLY A 35 0.54 21.35 -8.54
CA GLY A 35 1.85 21.14 -9.16
C GLY A 35 2.10 19.72 -9.66
N HIS A 36 1.09 18.85 -9.69
CA HIS A 36 1.20 17.51 -10.24
C HIS A 36 0.89 17.46 -11.74
N ASP A 37 1.73 16.79 -12.51
CA ASP A 37 1.53 16.61 -13.95
C ASP A 37 0.70 15.34 -14.25
N ILE A 38 -0.59 15.54 -14.49
CA ILE A 38 -1.50 14.49 -14.97
C ILE A 38 -2.57 15.09 -15.89
N SER A 39 -2.82 14.43 -17.02
CA SER A 39 -3.90 14.81 -17.94
C SER A 39 -5.21 14.11 -17.61
N HIS A 40 -6.33 14.80 -17.80
CA HIS A 40 -7.68 14.23 -17.62
C HIS A 40 -7.91 12.96 -18.46
N ALA A 41 -7.35 12.90 -19.67
CA ALA A 41 -7.43 11.72 -20.54
C ALA A 41 -6.69 10.52 -19.97
N THR A 42 -5.56 10.75 -19.29
CA THR A 42 -4.82 9.69 -18.58
C THR A 42 -5.60 9.23 -17.37
N LEU A 43 -6.10 10.16 -16.55
CA LEU A 43 -6.91 9.82 -15.37
C LEU A 43 -8.17 9.03 -15.72
N ASN A 44 -8.89 9.41 -16.78
CA ASN A 44 -10.08 8.69 -17.24
C ASN A 44 -9.76 7.28 -17.76
N ARG A 45 -8.67 7.10 -18.54
CA ARG A 45 -8.25 5.78 -19.00
C ARG A 45 -7.83 4.87 -17.85
N LEU A 46 -7.12 5.42 -16.86
CA LEU A 46 -6.74 4.70 -15.65
C LEU A 46 -7.97 4.27 -14.85
N ARG A 47 -8.92 5.18 -14.66
CA ARG A 47 -10.20 4.91 -13.99
C ARG A 47 -11.01 3.81 -14.67
N GLN A 48 -10.99 3.75 -16.00
CA GLN A 48 -11.68 2.72 -16.79
C GLN A 48 -10.90 1.40 -16.89
N GLY A 49 -9.67 1.34 -16.39
CA GLY A 49 -8.79 0.18 -16.57
C GLY A 49 -8.32 -0.06 -18.01
N THR A 50 -8.53 0.91 -18.92
CA THR A 50 -8.19 0.78 -20.35
C THR A 50 -6.78 1.30 -20.68
N TYR A 51 -6.04 1.74 -19.67
CA TYR A 51 -4.68 2.23 -19.84
C TYR A 51 -3.72 1.03 -20.01
N ALA A 52 -3.43 0.69 -21.27
CA ALA A 52 -2.66 -0.50 -21.63
C ALA A 52 -1.17 -0.45 -21.26
N THR A 53 -0.62 0.74 -21.03
CA THR A 53 0.80 0.95 -20.72
C THR A 53 1.00 1.21 -19.23
N ARG A 54 2.23 1.08 -18.72
CA ARG A 54 2.52 1.44 -17.33
C ARG A 54 2.34 2.95 -17.11
N PRO A 55 1.63 3.40 -16.05
CA PRO A 55 1.53 4.82 -15.70
C PRO A 55 2.89 5.39 -15.29
N SER A 56 3.13 6.67 -15.56
CA SER A 56 4.36 7.34 -15.13
C SER A 56 4.36 7.59 -13.62
N ASP A 57 5.56 7.67 -13.02
CA ASP A 57 5.73 7.96 -11.59
C ASP A 57 5.04 9.29 -11.20
N ALA A 58 5.09 10.31 -12.06
CA ALA A 58 4.40 11.58 -11.86
C ALA A 58 2.87 11.40 -11.77
N SER A 59 2.29 10.55 -12.63
CA SER A 59 0.86 10.24 -12.59
C SER A 59 0.47 9.46 -11.34
N ILE A 60 1.30 8.50 -10.90
CA ILE A 60 1.08 7.73 -9.68
C ILE A 60 1.10 8.65 -8.45
N ARG A 61 2.07 9.56 -8.35
CA ARG A 61 2.14 10.57 -7.29
C ARG A 61 0.95 11.52 -7.30
N ALA A 62 0.47 11.92 -8.48
CA ALA A 62 -0.73 12.74 -8.61
C ALA A 62 -1.97 12.03 -8.05
N ILE A 63 -2.11 10.72 -8.31
CA ILE A 63 -3.21 9.91 -7.78
C ILE A 63 -3.09 9.78 -6.25
N ALA A 64 -1.88 9.56 -5.73
CA ALA A 64 -1.62 9.54 -4.27
C ALA A 64 -2.10 10.83 -3.59
N TYR A 65 -1.72 11.98 -4.15
CA TYR A 65 -2.14 13.30 -3.66
C TYR A 65 -3.67 13.49 -3.70
N LEU A 66 -4.31 13.12 -4.82
CA LEU A 66 -5.75 13.29 -4.98
C LEU A 66 -6.55 12.43 -3.98
N ALA A 67 -6.10 11.20 -3.78
CA ALA A 67 -6.71 10.19 -2.91
C ALA A 67 -6.33 10.35 -1.43
N ASP A 68 -5.39 11.24 -1.11
CA ASP A 68 -4.89 11.48 0.25
C ASP A 68 -4.27 10.22 0.88
N VAL A 69 -3.50 9.48 0.08
CA VAL A 69 -2.76 8.29 0.50
C VAL A 69 -1.25 8.49 0.32
N SER A 70 -0.43 7.70 1.02
CA SER A 70 1.02 7.75 0.84
C SER A 70 1.43 7.33 -0.57
N GLU A 71 2.53 7.88 -1.09
CA GLU A 71 3.03 7.51 -2.43
C GLU A 71 3.27 6.00 -2.53
N ASN A 72 3.78 5.37 -1.47
CA ASN A 72 4.00 3.92 -1.41
C ASN A 72 2.73 3.12 -1.68
N VAL A 73 1.59 3.55 -1.14
CA VAL A 73 0.29 2.90 -1.40
C VAL A 73 -0.10 3.03 -2.87
N ALA A 74 0.11 4.20 -3.48
CA ALA A 74 -0.20 4.41 -4.90
C ALA A 74 0.74 3.63 -5.84
N PHE A 75 2.03 3.53 -5.50
CA PHE A 75 2.98 2.71 -6.25
C PHE A 75 2.67 1.21 -6.10
N ALA A 76 2.34 0.74 -4.90
CA ALA A 76 1.88 -0.63 -4.67
C ALA A 76 0.58 -0.93 -5.43
N ALA A 77 -0.37 0.01 -5.47
CA ALA A 77 -1.61 -0.08 -6.26
C ALA A 77 -1.35 -0.18 -7.77
N ALA A 78 -0.21 0.34 -8.23
CA ALA A 78 0.26 0.24 -9.61
C ALA A 78 1.11 -1.02 -9.87
N ALA A 79 1.31 -1.88 -8.86
CA ALA A 79 2.24 -3.02 -8.88
C ALA A 79 3.69 -2.60 -9.21
N VAL A 80 4.11 -1.43 -8.71
CA VAL A 80 5.42 -0.83 -8.96
C VAL A 80 6.10 -0.52 -7.63
N THR A 81 7.41 -0.72 -7.56
CA THR A 81 8.20 -0.24 -6.42
C THR A 81 8.35 1.27 -6.50
N ALA A 82 7.99 1.98 -5.43
CA ALA A 82 8.21 3.42 -5.35
C ALA A 82 9.69 3.73 -5.60
N PRO A 83 10.01 4.73 -6.45
CA PRO A 83 11.37 5.24 -6.54
C PRO A 83 11.86 5.59 -5.14
N ALA A 84 13.15 5.34 -4.85
CA ALA A 84 13.72 5.67 -3.55
C ALA A 84 13.33 7.12 -3.20
N ALA A 85 12.51 7.27 -2.16
CA ALA A 85 12.03 8.58 -1.75
C ALA A 85 13.24 9.47 -1.51
N ALA A 86 13.16 10.73 -1.94
CA ALA A 86 14.19 11.70 -1.58
C ALA A 86 14.33 11.66 -0.05
N VAL A 87 15.58 11.53 0.42
CA VAL A 87 15.86 11.43 1.85
C VAL A 87 15.20 12.63 2.54
N TYR A 88 14.26 12.36 3.44
CA TYR A 88 13.57 13.43 4.17
C TYR A 88 14.61 14.26 4.93
N GLN A 89 14.70 15.53 4.58
CA GLN A 89 15.52 16.50 5.28
C GLN A 89 14.62 17.32 6.19
N PRO A 90 14.81 17.26 7.52
CA PRO A 90 14.06 18.09 8.43
C PRO A 90 14.37 19.57 8.15
N PRO A 91 13.40 20.48 8.40
CA PRO A 91 13.59 21.90 8.15
C PRO A 91 14.69 22.49 9.04
N ALA A 92 15.29 23.61 8.64
CA ALA A 92 16.45 24.20 9.32
C ALA A 92 16.17 24.48 10.81
N GLU A 93 14.93 24.78 11.16
CA GLU A 93 14.44 24.98 12.52
C GLU A 93 14.72 23.80 13.44
N ALA A 94 14.74 22.57 12.90
CA ALA A 94 15.02 21.35 13.67
C ALA A 94 16.41 21.36 14.30
N GLN A 95 17.36 22.13 13.75
CA GLN A 95 18.70 22.29 14.34
C GLN A 95 18.68 23.01 15.70
N ARG A 96 17.62 23.78 16.01
CA ARG A 96 17.46 24.45 17.31
C ARG A 96 16.95 23.50 18.40
N MET A 97 16.51 22.29 18.03
CA MET A 97 15.96 21.32 18.97
C MET A 97 17.07 20.64 19.79
N THR A 98 16.81 20.50 21.08
CA THR A 98 17.65 19.68 21.97
C THR A 98 17.64 18.21 21.52
N THR A 99 18.66 17.45 21.94
CA THR A 99 18.74 16.00 21.65
C THR A 99 17.50 15.23 22.11
N ARG A 100 16.94 15.59 23.27
CA ARG A 100 15.72 14.95 23.81
C ARG A 100 14.51 15.24 22.93
N GLN A 101 14.36 16.46 22.45
CA GLN A 101 13.26 16.84 21.56
C GLN A 101 13.37 16.14 20.20
N ARG A 102 14.58 16.04 19.63
CA ARG A 102 14.80 15.29 18.39
C ARG A 102 14.44 13.82 18.56
N LYS A 103 14.91 13.17 19.63
CA LYS A 103 14.55 11.79 19.93
C LYS A 103 13.04 11.59 20.09
N ALA A 104 12.35 12.52 20.76
CA ALA A 104 10.90 12.45 20.89
C ALA A 104 10.18 12.56 19.53
N LEU A 105 10.68 13.42 18.63
CA LEU A 105 10.17 13.53 17.27
C LEU A 105 10.45 12.24 16.46
N ASP A 106 11.63 11.65 16.60
CA ASP A 106 11.97 10.39 15.94
C ASP A 106 11.05 9.24 16.39
N GLU A 107 10.74 9.14 17.68
CA GLU A 107 9.78 8.16 18.19
C GLU A 107 8.36 8.43 17.68
N LEU A 108 7.95 9.70 17.59
CA LEU A 108 6.66 10.06 17.01
C LEU A 108 6.58 9.65 15.54
N ILE A 109 7.60 9.96 14.75
CA ILE A 109 7.69 9.53 13.34
C ILE A 109 7.64 8.01 13.25
N ARG A 110 8.37 7.29 14.11
CA ARG A 110 8.37 5.82 14.13
C ARG A 110 6.99 5.26 14.45
N ALA A 111 6.27 5.86 15.40
CA ALA A 111 4.90 5.45 15.74
C ALA A 111 3.96 5.62 14.55
N PHE A 112 4.00 6.76 13.84
CA PHE A 112 3.19 6.96 12.64
C PHE A 112 3.58 6.05 11.46
N ALA A 113 4.87 5.75 11.30
CA ALA A 113 5.36 4.92 10.20
C ALA A 113 5.16 3.41 10.44
N ALA A 114 4.97 2.98 11.69
CA ALA A 114 4.75 1.57 12.02
C ALA A 114 3.47 1.03 11.37
N ASP A 115 2.42 1.83 11.31
CA ASP A 115 1.11 1.48 10.72
C ASP A 115 1.16 1.38 9.19
N ASP A 116 2.12 2.06 8.55
CA ASP A 116 2.25 2.15 7.09
C ASP A 116 3.28 1.14 6.53
N LYS A 117 3.92 0.34 7.39
CA LYS A 117 4.87 -0.68 6.96
C LYS A 117 4.09 -1.82 6.31
N PRO A 118 4.22 -2.06 4.98
CA PRO A 118 3.73 -3.31 4.41
C PRO A 118 4.42 -4.43 5.17
N ALA A 119 3.63 -5.32 5.77
CA ALA A 119 4.14 -6.48 6.46
C ALA A 119 5.20 -7.13 5.54
N PRO A 120 6.45 -7.33 6.00
CA PRO A 120 7.34 -8.17 5.25
C PRO A 120 6.59 -9.50 5.07
N ALA A 121 6.65 -10.09 3.87
CA ALA A 121 6.20 -11.45 3.61
C ALA A 121 7.05 -12.46 4.39
N ALA A 122 7.17 -12.26 5.69
CA ALA A 122 7.88 -13.07 6.64
C ALA A 122 7.04 -14.33 6.84
N GLY A 123 7.40 -15.37 6.10
CA GLY A 123 6.74 -16.67 6.16
C GLY A 123 6.42 -17.29 4.80
N VAL A 124 6.56 -16.56 3.69
CA VAL A 124 6.34 -17.16 2.37
C VAL A 124 7.60 -17.90 1.93
N ASP A 125 7.57 -19.23 2.02
CA ASP A 125 8.62 -20.11 1.49
C ASP A 125 8.40 -20.35 -0.01
N PHE A 126 9.24 -19.74 -0.84
CA PHE A 126 9.19 -19.89 -2.29
C PHE A 126 9.95 -21.14 -2.82
N GLY A 127 10.56 -21.94 -1.94
CA GLY A 127 11.41 -23.07 -2.32
C GLY A 127 10.70 -24.11 -3.18
N ARG A 128 9.46 -24.48 -2.82
CA ARG A 128 8.64 -25.42 -3.62
C ARG A 128 8.27 -24.87 -4.98
N LEU A 129 7.87 -23.60 -5.04
CA LEU A 129 7.49 -22.94 -6.29
C LEU A 129 8.68 -22.83 -7.25
N LEU A 130 9.87 -22.52 -6.72
CA LEU A 130 11.10 -22.48 -7.50
C LEU A 130 11.44 -23.85 -8.08
N ALA A 131 11.34 -24.91 -7.27
CA ALA A 131 11.57 -26.28 -7.72
C ALA A 131 10.55 -26.72 -8.79
N ALA A 132 9.27 -26.33 -8.65
CA ALA A 132 8.25 -26.61 -9.65
C ALA A 132 8.54 -25.89 -10.98
N ARG A 133 8.97 -24.62 -10.92
CA ARG A 133 9.41 -23.85 -12.11
C ARG A 133 10.57 -24.50 -12.82
N GLU A 134 11.57 -24.99 -12.08
CA GLU A 134 12.73 -25.70 -12.66
C GLU A 134 12.29 -26.96 -13.39
N ARG A 135 11.44 -27.80 -12.78
CA ARG A 135 10.89 -29.00 -13.43
C ARG A 135 10.10 -28.66 -14.68
N LEU A 136 9.29 -27.60 -14.66
CA LEU A 136 8.52 -27.14 -15.80
C LEU A 136 9.44 -26.67 -16.95
N THR A 137 10.51 -25.95 -16.61
CA THR A 137 11.53 -25.53 -17.57
C THR A 137 12.23 -26.75 -18.19
N THR A 138 12.62 -27.73 -17.38
CA THR A 138 13.22 -28.98 -17.86
C THR A 138 12.27 -29.75 -18.78
N ALA A 139 10.99 -29.88 -18.41
CA ALA A 139 9.99 -30.56 -19.21
C ALA A 139 9.75 -29.87 -20.57
N LEU A 140 9.71 -28.54 -20.62
CA LEU A 140 9.60 -27.77 -21.86
C LEU A 140 10.79 -27.99 -22.80
N THR A 141 11.98 -28.22 -22.25
CA THR A 141 13.20 -28.41 -23.04
C THR A 141 13.48 -29.88 -23.42
N ALA A 142 12.70 -30.83 -22.90
CA ALA A 142 12.91 -32.25 -23.15
C ALA A 142 12.35 -32.66 -24.53
N GLY A 143 13.20 -33.18 -25.41
CA GLY A 143 12.79 -33.72 -26.71
C GLY A 143 12.12 -35.09 -26.60
N GLY A 144 10.95 -35.25 -27.24
CA GLY A 144 10.19 -36.50 -27.35
C GLY A 144 8.71 -36.30 -27.02
N GLU A 145 7.86 -36.10 -28.03
CA GLU A 145 6.51 -35.52 -27.91
C GLU A 145 5.61 -36.12 -26.82
N ARG A 146 5.56 -37.46 -26.68
CA ARG A 146 4.58 -38.09 -25.78
C ARG A 146 5.02 -38.13 -24.32
N VAL A 147 6.27 -38.50 -24.05
CA VAL A 147 6.83 -38.53 -22.70
C VAL A 147 7.14 -37.11 -22.20
N ALA A 148 7.45 -36.18 -23.11
CA ALA A 148 7.57 -34.76 -22.78
C ALA A 148 6.21 -34.15 -22.41
N ALA A 149 5.12 -34.51 -23.08
CA ALA A 149 3.78 -34.02 -22.76
C ALA A 149 3.30 -34.45 -21.37
N GLU A 150 3.51 -35.71 -20.98
CA GLU A 150 3.13 -36.21 -19.65
C GLU A 150 3.94 -35.54 -18.53
N ARG A 151 5.27 -35.43 -18.68
CA ARG A 151 6.13 -34.72 -17.72
C ARG A 151 5.82 -33.23 -17.64
N LEU A 152 5.45 -32.62 -18.76
CA LEU A 152 5.05 -31.21 -18.80
C LEU A 152 3.73 -31.00 -18.05
N ALA A 153 2.75 -31.89 -18.24
CA ALA A 153 1.49 -31.84 -17.51
C ALA A 153 1.70 -32.00 -16.01
N GLU A 154 2.51 -32.96 -15.59
CA GLU A 154 2.84 -33.19 -14.17
C GLU A 154 3.56 -31.98 -13.56
N ALA A 155 4.57 -31.42 -14.25
CA ALA A 155 5.26 -30.23 -13.78
C ALA A 155 4.35 -29.00 -13.72
N ALA A 156 3.37 -28.88 -14.62
CA ALA A 156 2.38 -27.80 -14.60
C ALA A 156 1.44 -27.90 -13.40
N TRP A 157 0.96 -29.10 -13.07
CA TRP A 157 0.12 -29.32 -11.88
C TRP A 157 0.86 -28.99 -10.58
N GLU A 158 2.13 -29.43 -10.46
CA GLU A 158 2.99 -29.09 -9.32
C GLU A 158 3.23 -27.58 -9.19
N ALA A 159 3.39 -26.87 -10.31
CA ALA A 159 3.54 -25.42 -10.29
C ALA A 159 2.26 -24.72 -9.84
N VAL A 160 1.09 -25.18 -10.30
CA VAL A 160 -0.21 -24.65 -9.86
C VAL A 160 -0.40 -24.87 -8.37
N ALA A 161 -0.14 -26.08 -7.86
CA ALA A 161 -0.25 -26.38 -6.43
C ALA A 161 0.69 -25.51 -5.57
N GLY A 162 1.94 -25.28 -6.03
CA GLY A 162 2.87 -24.38 -5.35
C GLY A 162 2.42 -22.92 -5.36
N ILE A 163 1.74 -22.46 -6.42
CA ILE A 163 1.13 -21.12 -6.47
C ILE A 163 0.00 -21.01 -5.46
N ASP A 164 -0.89 -22.01 -5.41
CA ASP A 164 -2.03 -22.02 -4.49
C ASP A 164 -1.56 -22.02 -3.02
N GLU A 165 -0.54 -22.81 -2.67
CA GLU A 165 0.05 -22.86 -1.32
C GLU A 165 0.62 -21.48 -0.91
N VAL A 166 1.29 -20.78 -1.83
CA VAL A 166 1.79 -19.42 -1.59
C VAL A 166 0.66 -18.41 -1.42
N ILE A 167 -0.41 -18.52 -2.22
CA ILE A 167 -1.59 -17.65 -2.13
C ILE A 167 -2.27 -17.84 -0.77
N ASP A 168 -2.47 -19.08 -0.33
CA ASP A 168 -3.09 -19.39 0.96
C ASP A 168 -2.24 -18.86 2.13
N ALA A 169 -0.91 -19.05 2.08
CA ALA A 169 0.00 -18.51 3.09
C ALA A 169 -0.07 -16.98 3.17
N LEU A 170 -0.18 -16.30 2.01
CA LEU A 170 -0.32 -14.85 1.95
C LEU A 170 -1.63 -14.37 2.59
N PHE A 171 -2.75 -15.07 2.35
CA PHE A 171 -4.05 -14.76 2.96
C PHE A 171 -4.09 -15.06 4.47
N ALA A 172 -3.44 -16.13 4.92
CA ALA A 172 -3.30 -16.46 6.34
C ALA A 172 -2.48 -15.39 7.08
N ALA A 173 -1.32 -15.00 6.54
CA ALA A 173 -0.48 -13.95 7.11
C ALA A 173 -1.20 -12.59 7.17
N ALA A 174 -2.09 -12.29 6.22
CA ALA A 174 -2.91 -11.08 6.23
C ALA A 174 -4.02 -11.10 7.31
N SER A 175 -4.40 -12.28 7.81
CA SER A 175 -5.46 -12.46 8.81
C SER A 175 -4.93 -12.41 10.25
N ASP A 176 -3.69 -12.86 10.49
CA ASP A 176 -3.03 -12.82 11.81
C ASP A 176 -2.62 -11.40 12.26
N GLN A 177 -2.69 -10.41 11.38
CA GLN A 177 -2.38 -9.01 11.70
C GLN A 177 -3.57 -8.19 12.21
N ASP A 178 -4.66 -8.84 12.65
CA ASP A 178 -5.78 -8.17 13.33
C ASP A 178 -5.63 -8.31 14.85
N PRO A 179 -4.92 -7.39 15.55
CA PRO A 179 -5.01 -7.33 17.00
C PRO A 179 -6.41 -6.79 17.32
N THR A 180 -7.33 -7.71 17.65
CA THR A 180 -8.60 -7.40 18.28
C THR A 180 -8.36 -6.39 19.41
N GLY A 181 -8.78 -5.15 19.18
CA GLY A 181 -8.80 -4.09 20.16
C GLY A 181 -9.65 -4.52 21.36
N GLY A 182 -9.00 -4.58 22.51
CA GLY A 182 -9.61 -5.01 23.76
C GLY A 182 -9.03 -4.28 24.97
N GLU A 183 -8.65 -3.00 24.84
CA GLU A 183 -8.45 -2.15 26.01
C GLU A 183 -9.58 -1.11 26.09
N SER A 184 -10.53 -1.44 26.97
CA SER A 184 -11.67 -0.64 27.37
C SER A 184 -11.24 0.73 27.87
N LEU A 185 -11.51 1.78 27.08
CA LEU A 185 -11.42 3.19 27.49
C LEU A 185 -12.63 3.58 28.35
N SER A 186 -12.81 2.89 29.47
CA SER A 186 -13.90 3.14 30.42
C SER A 186 -13.37 3.50 31.81
N ASP A 187 -12.34 4.33 31.92
CA ASP A 187 -11.84 4.79 33.24
C ASP A 187 -11.28 6.22 33.20
N PHE A 188 -11.96 7.12 32.46
CA PHE A 188 -11.67 8.56 32.52
C PHE A 188 -12.90 9.36 32.95
N THR A 189 -13.45 9.04 34.12
CA THR A 189 -14.38 9.92 34.84
C THR A 189 -13.73 10.42 36.12
N GLY A 190 -13.05 11.56 36.03
CA GLY A 190 -12.28 12.08 37.17
C GLY A 190 -11.74 13.49 37.04
N LEU A 191 -12.39 14.37 36.27
CA LEU A 191 -12.10 15.81 36.33
C LEU A 191 -13.33 16.56 36.85
N SER A 192 -13.43 16.53 38.18
CA SER A 192 -14.37 17.33 38.98
C SER A 192 -14.25 18.81 38.63
N THR A 193 -15.28 19.34 38.00
CA THR A 193 -15.56 20.77 37.89
C THR A 193 -15.80 21.35 39.29
N LYS A 194 -14.79 22.01 39.86
CA LYS A 194 -15.00 22.97 40.96
C LYS A 194 -14.41 24.32 40.58
N HIS A 195 -15.25 25.10 39.92
CA HIS A 195 -15.22 26.55 39.91
C HIS A 195 -15.61 27.05 41.32
N PRO A 196 -14.86 27.96 41.94
CA PRO A 196 -15.46 28.88 42.90
C PRO A 196 -15.57 30.27 42.27
N ALA A 197 -16.81 30.69 42.05
CA ALA A 197 -17.16 32.07 41.74
C ALA A 197 -16.93 32.96 42.98
N ARG A 198 -16.19 34.05 42.76
CA ARG A 198 -16.25 35.40 43.37
C ARG A 198 -17.26 35.68 44.51
N ALA A 199 -16.76 36.36 45.55
CA ALA A 199 -17.40 37.45 46.30
C ALA A 199 -16.26 38.34 46.87
N VAL A 200 -16.07 39.60 46.46
CA VAL A 200 -16.68 40.85 46.98
C VAL A 200 -16.50 41.00 48.50
N GLY A 201 -15.68 41.99 48.87
CA GLY A 201 -15.31 42.41 50.22
C GLY A 201 -14.10 43.33 50.13
#